data_AF-A0A1B6DZ35-F1
#
_entry.id   AF-A0A1B6DZ35-F1
#
_cell.length_a   1.000
_cell.length_b   1.000
_cell.length_c   1.000
_cell.angle_alpha   90.00
_cell.angle_beta   90.00
_cell.angle_gamma   90.00
#
_symmetry.space_group_name_H-M   'P 1'
#
loop_
_entity.id
_entity.type
_entity.pdbx_description
1 polymer ?
#
loop_
_entity_poly.entity_id
_entity_poly.type
_entity_poly.pdbx_seq_one_letter_code
_entity_poly.pdbx_strand_id
1 'polypeptide(L)'
;MLYIRTEVFRHQFRSKRMQQPTRILARIMVASTLISCLLAGPTHTIEKRSFFDIQCKGVYDKSIFARLDRICEDCYNLFREPQLHQLCRKQCFTSDYFKGCLDVLLLQDEMEKIQTWIKQLHGADPNV
;
A
#
# COMPACT_ATOMS: atom_id res chain seq x y z
N MET A 1 9.66 -1.74 -1.42
CA MET A 1 9.30 -0.53 -2.21
C MET A 1 9.03 0.74 -1.39
N LEU A 2 9.37 0.85 -0.08
CA LEU A 2 9.35 2.16 0.63
C LEU A 2 10.60 3.00 0.43
N TYR A 3 11.67 2.42 -0.11
CA TYR A 3 12.92 3.14 -0.27
C TYR A 3 12.83 4.32 -1.25
N ILE A 4 11.81 4.37 -2.12
CA ILE A 4 11.66 5.46 -3.10
C ILE A 4 10.96 6.68 -2.48
N ARG A 5 10.14 6.51 -1.43
CA ARG A 5 9.34 7.60 -0.84
C ARG A 5 10.17 8.50 0.09
N THR A 6 11.28 7.99 0.64
CA THR A 6 12.22 8.75 1.47
C THR A 6 13.20 9.61 0.66
N GLU A 7 13.64 9.13 -0.51
CA GLU A 7 14.57 9.86 -1.41
C GLU A 7 13.94 11.14 -1.99
N VAL A 8 12.68 11.07 -2.42
CA VAL A 8 11.95 12.23 -2.98
C VAL A 8 11.67 13.29 -1.90
N PHE A 9 11.39 12.87 -0.66
CA PHE A 9 11.10 13.79 0.44
C PHE A 9 12.37 14.50 0.96
N ARG A 10 13.53 13.83 0.92
CA ARG A 10 14.83 14.40 1.31
C ARG A 10 15.29 15.51 0.34
N HIS A 11 14.99 15.38 -0.95
CA HIS A 11 15.41 16.37 -1.95
C HIS A 11 14.59 17.67 -1.94
N GLN A 12 13.31 17.62 -1.58
CA GLN A 12 12.45 18.81 -1.47
C GLN A 12 12.85 19.71 -0.28
N PHE A 13 13.27 19.14 0.84
CA PHE A 13 13.51 19.89 2.08
C PHE A 13 14.86 20.62 2.16
N ARG A 14 15.85 20.34 1.29
CA ARG A 14 17.20 20.95 1.40
C ARG A 14 17.35 22.30 0.69
N SER A 15 16.46 22.67 -0.23
CA SER A 15 16.64 23.86 -1.09
C SER A 15 15.90 25.13 -0.63
N LYS A 16 15.24 25.14 0.53
CA LYS A 16 14.46 26.30 1.00
C LYS A 16 14.98 26.88 2.33
N ARG A 17 16.31 26.90 2.53
CA ARG A 17 16.95 27.79 3.50
C ARG A 17 17.90 28.74 2.76
N MET A 18 17.42 29.92 2.37
CA MET A 18 18.10 31.21 2.58
C MET A 18 17.24 32.36 2.03
N GLN A 19 17.00 33.35 2.89
CA GLN A 19 16.54 34.72 2.63
C GLN A 19 15.07 35.01 2.24
N GLN A 20 14.42 35.54 3.27
CA GLN A 20 13.19 36.33 3.36
C GLN A 20 13.22 37.56 2.43
N PRO A 21 12.16 37.78 1.62
CA PRO A 21 11.29 38.95 1.85
C PRO A 21 9.79 38.55 1.79
N THR A 22 9.09 38.85 2.87
CA THR A 22 7.83 38.25 3.35
C THR A 22 6.54 38.52 2.57
N ARG A 23 6.57 39.09 1.35
CA ARG A 23 5.33 39.42 0.61
C ARG A 23 5.14 38.73 -0.73
N ILE A 24 6.22 38.36 -1.41
CA ILE A 24 6.18 37.71 -2.72
C ILE A 24 5.88 36.20 -2.56
N LEU A 25 6.35 35.60 -1.46
CA LEU A 25 6.17 34.18 -1.15
C LEU A 25 4.70 33.77 -0.91
N ALA A 26 3.89 34.65 -0.31
CA ALA A 26 2.47 34.35 -0.08
C ALA A 26 1.72 34.16 -1.40
N ARG A 27 2.00 35.00 -2.41
CA ARG A 27 1.38 34.91 -3.74
C ARG A 27 1.85 33.67 -4.51
N ILE A 28 3.13 33.32 -4.41
CA ILE A 28 3.68 32.11 -5.05
C ILE A 28 3.15 30.84 -4.37
N MET A 29 2.99 30.83 -3.05
CA MET A 29 2.38 29.70 -2.33
C MET A 29 0.94 29.45 -2.79
N VAL A 30 0.12 30.51 -2.89
CA VAL A 30 -1.29 30.38 -3.34
C VAL A 30 -1.37 29.93 -4.80
N ALA A 31 -0.51 30.42 -5.69
CA ALA A 31 -0.48 29.96 -7.07
C ALA A 31 -0.04 28.48 -7.18
N SER A 32 0.92 28.05 -6.36
CA SER A 32 1.42 26.67 -6.37
C SER A 32 0.44 25.63 -5.84
N THR A 33 -0.41 25.99 -4.86
CA THR A 33 -1.45 25.10 -4.34
C THR A 33 -2.60 24.91 -5.34
N LEU A 34 -3.00 25.96 -6.05
CA LEU A 34 -4.04 25.88 -7.08
C LEU A 34 -3.61 24.99 -8.28
N ILE A 35 -2.34 25.06 -8.68
CA ILE A 35 -1.79 24.22 -9.76
C ILE A 35 -1.73 22.74 -9.35
N SER A 36 -1.44 22.46 -8.07
CA SER A 36 -1.37 21.08 -7.55
C SER A 36 -2.72 20.39 -7.50
N CYS A 37 -3.81 21.12 -7.20
CA CYS A 37 -5.17 20.57 -7.23
C CYS A 37 -5.68 20.28 -8.64
N LEU A 38 -5.25 21.06 -9.64
CA LEU A 38 -5.70 20.89 -11.04
C LEU A 38 -5.17 19.62 -11.70
N LEU A 39 -4.08 19.04 -11.18
CA LEU A 39 -3.42 17.83 -11.71
C LEU A 39 -3.81 16.54 -10.97
N ALA A 40 -4.63 16.62 -9.91
CA ALA A 40 -5.12 15.46 -9.19
C ALA A 40 -6.30 14.80 -9.94
N GLY A 41 -6.00 14.10 -11.04
CA GLY A 41 -6.96 13.22 -11.71
C GLY A 41 -7.36 12.02 -10.84
N PRO A 42 -8.43 11.29 -11.21
CA PRO A 42 -9.00 10.23 -10.38
C PRO A 42 -8.02 9.07 -10.18
N THR A 43 -7.71 8.79 -8.91
CA THR A 43 -6.72 7.80 -8.45
C THR A 43 -7.26 6.38 -8.52
N HIS A 44 -7.42 5.79 -9.72
CA HIS A 44 -7.89 4.40 -9.86
C HIS A 44 -6.83 3.41 -10.39
N THR A 45 -5.59 3.85 -10.65
CA THR A 45 -4.55 3.01 -11.26
C THR A 45 -3.58 2.33 -10.28
N ILE A 46 -3.60 2.70 -8.99
CA ILE A 46 -2.59 2.25 -8.02
C ILE A 46 -2.79 0.79 -7.56
N GLU A 47 -4.03 0.33 -7.42
CA GLU A 47 -4.32 -1.03 -6.93
C GLU A 47 -3.79 -2.12 -7.89
N LYS A 48 -3.95 -1.94 -9.21
CA LYS A 48 -3.39 -2.86 -10.22
C LYS A 48 -1.87 -2.98 -10.14
N ARG A 49 -1.16 -1.90 -9.78
CA ARG A 49 0.30 -1.92 -9.64
C ARG A 49 0.73 -2.68 -8.40
N SER A 50 0.00 -2.53 -7.29
CA SER A 50 0.26 -3.28 -6.05
C SER A 50 0.06 -4.79 -6.22
N PHE A 51 -0.89 -5.20 -7.07
CA PHE A 51 -1.17 -6.61 -7.35
C PHE A 51 0.04 -7.33 -7.99
N PHE A 52 0.65 -6.74 -9.02
CA PHE A 52 1.82 -7.34 -9.67
C PHE A 52 3.10 -7.21 -8.84
N ASP A 53 3.22 -6.16 -8.00
CA ASP A 53 4.40 -5.94 -7.15
C ASP A 53 4.59 -7.06 -6.11
N ILE A 54 3.49 -7.61 -5.59
CA ILE A 54 3.54 -8.72 -4.63
C ILE A 54 3.52 -10.10 -5.30
N GLN A 55 3.72 -10.18 -6.63
CA GLN A 55 3.76 -11.42 -7.41
C GLN A 55 2.43 -12.21 -7.45
N CYS A 56 1.28 -11.55 -7.33
CA CYS A 56 0.03 -12.20 -7.70
C CYS A 56 0.00 -12.39 -9.23
N LYS A 57 -0.14 -13.65 -9.70
CA LYS A 57 -0.12 -14.02 -11.13
C LYS A 57 -1.46 -14.52 -11.66
N GLY A 58 -2.47 -14.59 -10.79
CA GLY A 58 -3.80 -15.08 -11.10
C GLY A 58 -4.74 -13.99 -11.61
N VAL A 59 -6.04 -14.22 -11.43
CA VAL A 59 -7.09 -13.29 -11.87
C VAL A 59 -7.18 -12.14 -10.88
N TYR A 60 -7.03 -10.91 -11.37
CA TYR A 60 -7.20 -9.72 -10.54
C TYR A 60 -8.67 -9.47 -10.22
N ASP A 61 -9.08 -9.82 -9.00
CA ASP A 61 -10.36 -9.43 -8.41
C ASP A 61 -10.15 -8.35 -7.34
N LYS A 62 -10.65 -7.14 -7.63
CA LYS A 62 -10.51 -5.98 -6.73
C LYS A 62 -11.14 -6.22 -5.35
N SER A 63 -12.29 -6.90 -5.31
CA SER A 63 -13.04 -7.10 -4.06
C SER A 63 -12.31 -8.07 -3.13
N ILE A 64 -11.77 -9.14 -3.71
CA ILE A 64 -10.99 -10.15 -2.99
C ILE A 64 -9.67 -9.55 -2.52
N PHE A 65 -8.96 -8.85 -3.42
CA PHE A 65 -7.70 -8.18 -3.08
C PHE A 65 -7.89 -7.20 -1.91
N ALA A 66 -8.92 -6.36 -1.96
CA ALA A 66 -9.22 -5.42 -0.88
C ALA A 66 -9.56 -6.13 0.44
N ARG A 67 -10.20 -7.30 0.40
CA ARG A 67 -10.52 -8.06 1.61
C ARG A 67 -9.27 -8.66 2.25
N LEU A 68 -8.34 -9.18 1.46
CA LEU A 68 -7.05 -9.69 1.96
C LEU A 68 -6.15 -8.54 2.45
N ASP A 69 -6.15 -7.38 1.78
CA ASP A 69 -5.42 -6.17 2.18
C ASP A 69 -5.88 -5.67 3.56
N ARG A 70 -7.19 -5.69 3.82
CA ARG A 70 -7.76 -5.31 5.13
C ARG A 70 -7.30 -6.22 6.28
N ILE A 71 -7.16 -7.53 6.06
CA ILE A 71 -6.63 -8.44 7.09
C ILE A 71 -5.22 -7.98 7.50
N CYS A 72 -4.39 -7.63 6.52
CA CYS A 72 -3.06 -7.09 6.80
C CYS A 72 -3.11 -5.73 7.51
N GLU A 73 -4.08 -4.87 7.18
CA GLU A 73 -4.28 -3.57 7.82
C GLU A 73 -4.73 -3.72 9.29
N ASP A 74 -5.70 -4.58 9.57
CA ASP A 74 -6.20 -4.86 10.92
C ASP A 74 -5.10 -5.47 11.80
N CYS A 75 -4.33 -6.39 11.24
CA CYS A 75 -3.16 -6.97 11.90
C CYS A 75 -2.09 -5.91 12.19
N TYR A 76 -1.81 -5.02 11.24
CA TYR A 76 -0.95 -3.86 11.46
C TYR A 76 -1.49 -2.95 12.57
N ASN A 77 -2.80 -2.68 12.61
CA ASN A 77 -3.41 -1.79 13.60
C ASN A 77 -3.26 -2.31 15.04
N LEU A 78 -3.21 -3.65 15.21
CA LEU A 78 -2.95 -4.29 16.50
C LEU A 78 -1.50 -4.06 16.97
N PHE A 79 -0.52 -4.34 16.12
CA PHE A 79 0.91 -4.28 16.50
C PHE A 79 1.56 -2.91 16.29
N ARG A 80 0.94 -2.05 15.47
CA ARG A 80 1.42 -0.72 15.04
C ARG A 80 2.81 -0.72 14.39
N GLU A 81 3.22 -1.84 13.80
CA GLU A 81 4.52 -1.99 13.13
C GLU A 81 4.37 -1.81 11.60
N PRO A 82 4.86 -0.72 10.99
CA PRO A 82 4.61 -0.39 9.59
C PRO A 82 5.18 -1.40 8.59
N GLN A 83 6.20 -2.18 8.98
CA GLN A 83 6.74 -3.25 8.13
C GLN A 83 5.80 -4.46 8.04
N LEU A 84 4.99 -4.69 9.08
CA LEU A 84 4.11 -5.86 9.18
C LEU A 84 3.10 -5.90 8.03
N HIS A 85 2.49 -4.74 7.71
CA HIS A 85 1.52 -4.64 6.62
C HIS A 85 2.12 -5.09 5.28
N GLN A 86 3.39 -4.79 5.00
CA GLN A 86 4.00 -5.17 3.73
C GLN A 86 4.46 -6.61 3.72
N LEU A 87 4.98 -7.08 4.85
CA LEU A 87 5.40 -8.46 5.01
C LEU A 87 4.20 -9.40 4.88
N CYS A 88 3.06 -9.02 5.47
CA CYS A 88 1.79 -9.73 5.35
C CYS A 88 1.36 -9.91 3.88
N ARG A 89 1.40 -8.84 3.09
CA ARG A 89 0.99 -8.87 1.67
C ARG A 89 2.00 -9.52 0.73
N LYS A 90 3.24 -9.73 1.19
CA LYS A 90 4.33 -10.25 0.36
C LYS A 90 3.97 -11.62 -0.23
N GLN A 91 4.45 -11.89 -1.44
CA GLN A 91 4.20 -13.15 -2.16
C GLN A 91 2.70 -13.44 -2.26
N CYS A 92 1.91 -12.44 -2.62
CA CYS A 92 0.47 -12.56 -2.81
C CYS A 92 -0.23 -13.25 -1.62
N PHE A 93 0.01 -12.71 -0.41
CA PHE A 93 -0.60 -13.16 0.84
C PHE A 93 -0.26 -14.60 1.28
N THR A 94 0.79 -15.23 0.74
CA THR A 94 1.25 -16.57 1.17
C THR A 94 2.37 -16.54 2.21
N SER A 95 2.75 -15.36 2.70
CA SER A 95 3.78 -15.20 3.73
C SER A 95 3.37 -15.79 5.08
N ASP A 96 4.35 -16.16 5.90
CA ASP A 96 4.07 -16.61 7.28
C ASP A 96 3.46 -15.50 8.15
N TYR A 97 3.73 -14.23 7.81
CA TYR A 97 3.10 -13.08 8.46
C TYR A 97 1.60 -13.05 8.22
N PHE A 98 1.14 -13.42 7.02
CA PHE A 98 -0.28 -13.50 6.72
C PHE A 98 -0.96 -14.55 7.60
N LYS A 99 -0.35 -15.74 7.74
CA LYS A 99 -0.87 -16.81 8.62
C LYS A 99 -0.93 -16.34 10.07
N GLY A 100 0.15 -15.74 10.58
CA GLY A 100 0.15 -15.17 11.94
C GLY A 100 -0.90 -14.07 12.15
N CYS A 101 -1.18 -13.26 11.11
CA CYS A 101 -2.25 -12.27 11.17
C CYS A 101 -3.64 -12.91 11.25
N LEU A 102 -3.90 -13.99 10.50
CA LEU A 102 -5.15 -14.75 10.64
C LEU A 102 -5.29 -15.33 12.05
N ASP A 103 -4.18 -15.78 12.64
CA ASP A 103 -4.20 -16.36 13.96
C ASP A 103 -4.56 -15.34 15.05
N VAL A 104 -3.92 -14.17 15.00
CA VAL A 104 -4.12 -13.08 15.96
C VAL A 104 -5.50 -12.44 15.80
N LEU A 105 -6.01 -12.35 14.57
CA LEU A 105 -7.34 -11.80 14.30
C LEU A 105 -8.48 -12.81 14.52
N LEU A 106 -8.15 -14.05 14.91
CA LEU A 106 -9.13 -15.13 15.16
C LEU A 106 -9.97 -15.48 13.91
N LEU A 107 -9.35 -15.52 12.73
CA LEU A 107 -10.00 -15.77 11.43
C LEU A 107 -9.85 -17.23 10.93
N GLN A 108 -9.49 -18.17 11.79
CA GLN A 108 -9.23 -19.57 11.44
C GLN A 108 -10.48 -20.27 10.89
N ASP A 109 -11.67 -19.91 11.36
CA ASP A 109 -12.93 -20.47 10.87
C ASP A 109 -13.20 -20.09 9.39
N GLU A 110 -12.63 -18.99 8.92
CA GLU A 110 -12.74 -18.53 7.52
C GLU A 110 -11.53 -18.94 6.66
N MET A 111 -10.58 -19.72 7.21
CA MET A 111 -9.32 -20.06 6.55
C MET A 111 -9.55 -20.71 5.18
N GLU A 112 -10.46 -21.68 5.06
CA GLU A 112 -10.72 -22.36 3.78
C GLU A 112 -11.19 -21.39 2.67
N LYS A 113 -12.03 -20.42 3.06
CA LYS A 113 -12.53 -19.38 2.16
C LYS A 113 -11.43 -18.41 1.76
N ILE A 114 -10.61 -18.01 2.73
CA ILE A 114 -9.45 -17.12 2.50
C ILE A 114 -8.42 -17.80 1.61
N GLN A 115 -8.15 -19.09 1.79
CA GLN A 115 -7.27 -19.87 0.92
C GLN A 115 -7.80 -19.93 -0.52
N THR A 116 -9.12 -20.09 -0.69
CA THR A 116 -9.74 -20.08 -2.02
C THR A 116 -9.52 -18.73 -2.73
N TRP A 117 -9.68 -17.63 -2.00
CA TRP A 117 -9.41 -16.29 -2.50
C TRP A 117 -7.95 -16.08 -2.88
N ILE A 118 -7.01 -16.53 -2.04
CA ILE A 118 -5.59 -16.46 -2.35
C ILE A 118 -5.29 -17.24 -3.62
N LYS A 119 -5.78 -18.48 -3.77
CA LYS A 119 -5.58 -19.30 -4.97
C LYS A 119 -6.04 -18.60 -6.25
N GLN A 120 -7.21 -17.93 -6.21
CA GLN A 120 -7.72 -17.16 -7.35
C GLN A 120 -6.78 -16.02 -7.76
N LEU A 121 -6.25 -15.28 -6.78
CA LEU A 121 -5.33 -14.17 -7.04
C LEU A 121 -3.89 -14.63 -7.39
N HIS A 122 -3.45 -15.77 -6.83
CA HIS A 122 -2.09 -16.29 -7.01
C HIS A 122 -1.91 -16.95 -8.38
N GLY A 123 -2.94 -17.66 -8.86
CA GLY A 123 -2.91 -18.38 -10.13
C GLY A 123 -2.42 -19.83 -9.98
N ALA A 124 -2.05 -20.46 -11.10
CA ALA A 124 -1.67 -21.88 -11.17
C ALA A 124 -0.23 -22.16 -10.67
N ASP A 125 0.10 -21.76 -9.44
CA ASP A 125 1.27 -22.29 -8.74
C ASP A 125 0.85 -23.54 -7.96
N PRO A 126 1.51 -24.70 -8.15
CA PRO A 126 1.14 -25.95 -7.48
C PRO A 126 1.48 -25.98 -5.98
N ASN A 127 2.12 -24.94 -5.40
CA ASN A 127 2.59 -24.93 -4.01
C ASN A 127 1.78 -24.02 -3.05
N VAL A 128 0.56 -23.60 -3.43
CA VAL A 128 -0.30 -22.69 -2.63
C VAL A 128 -1.61 -23.36 -2.20
#